data_AF-X0VRH9-F1
#
_entry.id   AF-X0VRH9-F1
#
_cell.length_a   1.000
_cell.length_b   1.000
_cell.length_c   1.000
_cell.angle_alpha   90.00
_cell.angle_beta   90.00
_cell.angle_gamma   90.00
#
_symmetry.space_group_name_H-M   'P 1'
#
loop_
_entity.id
_entity.type
_entity.pdbx_description
1 polymer ?
#
loop_
_entity_poly.entity_id
_entity_poly.type
_entity_poly.pdbx_seq_one_letter_code
_entity_poly.pdbx_strand_id
1 'polypeptide(L)'
;YSFTTTLTGDWTVTVYPGASFDPTFNVYDSLGDPVGGSFTSPIDSVGSGGNETWTGVGLTAGATYYIRVDGESSHTGDFDIRVYGPGPSPGPGDGVVTHRALLVDSWGLSNDDIHGVRDALLGSIDGRWAGNITLIEYLGATVASVQSGISDLVSASDQDDVALIHFTSPGLQIGLDGVPLDEPDADDGEIGMIDGGIRDDLLGSWVSRFAAGPYPMERFVLIVNSNNSGEFIDGRADPAGTVPSHVILAKGEFRP
;
A
#
# COMPACT_ATOMS: atom_id res chain seq x y z
N TYR A 1 21.30 6.47 7.69
CA TYR A 1 19.87 6.32 7.99
C TYR A 1 19.62 4.98 8.66
N SER A 2 18.47 4.75 9.26
CA SER A 2 18.13 3.46 9.86
C SER A 2 16.63 3.24 9.90
N PHE A 3 16.20 1.98 9.87
CA PHE A 3 14.82 1.58 10.12
C PHE A 3 14.80 0.39 11.08
N THR A 4 13.73 0.29 11.88
CA THR A 4 13.47 -0.89 12.70
C THR A 4 12.30 -1.63 12.09
N THR A 5 12.48 -2.90 11.80
CA THR A 5 11.43 -3.74 11.27
C THR A 5 10.33 -3.90 12.32
N THR A 6 9.08 -3.74 11.91
CA THR A 6 7.92 -3.98 12.79
C THR A 6 7.42 -5.42 12.69
N LEU A 7 7.74 -6.10 11.59
CA LEU A 7 7.31 -7.45 11.26
C LEU A 7 8.45 -8.24 10.63
N THR A 8 8.42 -9.56 10.81
CA THR A 8 9.35 -10.48 10.16
C THR A 8 8.91 -10.69 8.71
N GLY A 9 9.84 -10.64 7.77
CA GLY A 9 9.58 -10.94 6.35
C GLY A 9 10.39 -10.06 5.42
N ASP A 10 9.88 -9.86 4.21
CA ASP A 10 10.62 -9.20 3.14
C ASP A 10 10.41 -7.68 3.19
N TRP A 11 11.50 -6.92 3.27
CA TRP A 11 11.48 -5.46 3.31
C TRP A 11 12.17 -4.89 2.08
N THR A 12 11.55 -3.91 1.44
CA THR A 12 12.13 -3.17 0.32
C THR A 12 12.61 -1.80 0.77
N VAL A 13 13.84 -1.46 0.41
CA VAL A 13 14.44 -0.14 0.60
C VAL A 13 14.71 0.44 -0.78
N THR A 14 14.20 1.64 -1.05
CA THR A 14 14.45 2.37 -2.30
C THR A 14 15.01 3.75 -2.00
N VAL A 15 16.08 4.11 -2.70
CA VAL A 15 16.68 5.46 -2.71
C VAL A 15 16.19 6.19 -3.95
N TYR A 16 15.58 7.36 -3.75
CA TYR A 16 15.06 8.22 -4.81
C TYR A 16 15.99 9.45 -4.96
N PRO A 17 16.89 9.48 -5.95
CA PRO A 17 17.79 10.60 -6.14
C PRO A 17 17.14 11.76 -6.88
N GLY A 18 17.68 12.97 -6.71
CA GLY A 18 17.49 14.04 -7.69
C GLY A 18 18.15 13.69 -9.04
N ALA A 19 17.69 14.32 -10.13
CA ALA A 19 18.03 13.94 -11.52
C ALA A 19 19.53 13.85 -11.85
N SER A 20 20.41 14.54 -11.11
CA SER A 20 21.87 14.52 -11.33
C SER A 20 22.66 13.69 -10.32
N PHE A 21 21.98 13.11 -9.31
CA PHE A 21 22.62 12.30 -8.31
C PHE A 21 22.60 10.83 -8.75
N ASP A 22 23.73 10.16 -8.60
CA ASP A 22 23.93 8.75 -8.91
C ASP A 22 24.11 8.00 -7.59
N PRO A 23 23.01 7.56 -6.96
CA PRO A 23 23.09 6.96 -5.64
C PRO A 23 23.72 5.57 -5.73
N THR A 24 24.59 5.26 -4.79
CA THR A 24 24.91 3.87 -4.45
C THR A 24 24.60 3.66 -2.99
N PHE A 25 24.21 2.45 -2.59
CA PHE A 25 23.93 2.21 -1.18
C PHE A 25 24.25 0.81 -0.69
N ASN A 26 24.43 0.72 0.63
CA ASN A 26 24.56 -0.53 1.37
C ASN A 26 23.57 -0.54 2.53
N VAL A 27 23.15 -1.74 2.91
CA VAL A 27 22.34 -1.99 4.10
C VAL A 27 23.12 -2.87 5.05
N TYR A 28 23.17 -2.48 6.33
CA TYR A 28 23.89 -3.17 7.39
C TYR A 28 22.95 -3.58 8.51
N ASP A 29 23.29 -4.67 9.21
CA ASP A 29 22.66 -5.01 10.48
C ASP A 29 23.25 -4.19 11.65
N SER A 30 22.81 -4.50 12.87
CA SER A 30 23.29 -3.83 14.09
C SER A 30 24.76 -4.10 14.46
N LEU A 31 25.38 -5.13 13.88
CA LEU A 31 26.79 -5.45 14.07
C LEU A 31 27.68 -4.75 13.04
N GLY A 32 27.08 -4.13 12.02
CA GLY A 32 27.78 -3.49 10.92
C GLY A 32 28.10 -4.44 9.77
N ASP A 33 27.51 -5.65 9.76
CA ASP A 33 27.68 -6.61 8.68
C ASP A 33 26.72 -6.26 7.53
N PRO A 34 27.19 -6.28 6.26
CA PRO A 34 26.36 -5.93 5.12
C PRO A 34 25.33 -7.04 4.85
N VAL A 35 24.06 -6.64 4.84
CA VAL A 35 22.91 -7.48 4.47
C VAL A 35 22.34 -7.11 3.09
N GLY A 36 22.69 -5.93 2.57
CA GLY A 36 22.43 -5.49 1.21
C GLY A 36 23.65 -4.79 0.63
N GLY A 37 24.07 -5.19 -0.57
CA GLY A 37 25.36 -4.79 -1.14
C GLY A 37 26.55 -5.47 -0.44
N SER A 38 27.72 -4.86 -0.54
CA SER A 38 28.95 -5.29 0.12
C SER A 38 29.91 -4.13 0.33
N PHE A 39 30.91 -4.30 1.19
CA PHE A 39 31.93 -3.28 1.45
C PHE A 39 32.69 -2.81 0.19
N THR A 40 32.75 -3.63 -0.87
CA THR A 40 33.50 -3.34 -2.10
C THR A 40 32.63 -3.20 -3.34
N SER A 41 31.33 -3.49 -3.22
CA SER A 41 30.36 -3.43 -4.30
C SER A 41 29.03 -3.03 -3.69
N PRO A 42 28.75 -1.71 -3.57
CA PRO A 42 27.44 -1.24 -3.17
C PRO A 42 26.39 -1.62 -4.22
N ILE A 43 25.12 -1.40 -3.87
CA ILE A 43 24.00 -1.49 -4.80
C ILE A 43 24.04 -0.26 -5.70
N ASP A 44 24.16 -0.52 -7.00
CA ASP A 44 24.34 0.45 -8.09
C ASP A 44 23.90 -0.23 -9.40
N SER A 45 22.68 0.04 -9.85
CA SER A 45 21.97 -0.76 -10.87
C SER A 45 21.50 0.07 -12.06
N VAL A 46 21.08 1.32 -11.81
CA VAL A 46 20.37 2.17 -12.77
C VAL A 46 21.21 3.38 -13.16
N GLY A 47 21.99 3.92 -12.23
CA GLY A 47 22.83 5.09 -12.44
C GLY A 47 22.12 6.42 -12.16
N SER A 48 22.73 7.52 -12.63
CA SER A 48 22.30 8.91 -12.37
C SER A 48 20.80 9.17 -12.62
N GLY A 49 20.12 9.69 -11.59
CA GLY A 49 18.69 9.99 -11.60
C GLY A 49 17.78 8.77 -11.50
N GLY A 50 18.33 7.56 -11.46
CA GLY A 50 17.61 6.31 -11.33
C GLY A 50 17.46 5.87 -9.87
N ASN A 51 16.32 5.22 -9.57
CA ASN A 51 16.07 4.69 -8.24
C ASN A 51 16.90 3.42 -8.00
N GLU A 52 17.61 3.37 -6.88
CA GLU A 52 18.29 2.15 -6.42
C GLU A 52 17.44 1.42 -5.39
N THR A 53 17.28 0.10 -5.55
CA THR A 53 16.37 -0.70 -4.72
C THR A 53 17.03 -1.98 -4.20
N TRP A 54 16.70 -2.34 -2.96
CA TRP A 54 17.10 -3.58 -2.32
C TRP A 54 15.91 -4.24 -1.62
N THR A 55 15.77 -5.55 -1.78
CA THR A 55 14.82 -6.36 -1.01
C THR A 55 15.59 -7.24 -0.03
N GLY A 56 15.45 -6.95 1.26
CA GLY A 56 15.92 -7.80 2.34
C GLY A 56 14.93 -8.91 2.62
N VAL A 57 15.33 -10.15 2.40
CA VAL A 57 14.45 -11.32 2.57
C VAL A 57 14.50 -11.82 4.00
N GLY A 58 13.32 -12.04 4.61
CA GLY A 58 13.20 -12.64 5.94
C GLY A 58 13.86 -11.83 7.07
N LEU A 59 13.86 -10.51 6.98
CA LEU A 59 14.36 -9.65 8.05
C LEU A 59 13.54 -9.91 9.34
N THR A 60 14.18 -9.87 10.50
CA THR A 60 13.55 -10.25 11.77
C THR A 60 12.83 -9.06 12.39
N ALA A 61 11.59 -9.24 12.88
CA ALA A 61 10.85 -8.19 13.60
C ALA A 61 11.65 -7.63 14.80
N GLY A 62 11.60 -6.30 14.97
CA GLY A 62 12.30 -5.59 16.04
C GLY A 62 13.80 -5.38 15.81
N ALA A 63 14.36 -5.93 14.72
CA ALA A 63 15.75 -5.68 14.36
C ALA A 63 15.89 -4.31 13.68
N THR A 64 16.97 -3.59 14.01
CA THR A 64 17.31 -2.32 13.38
C THR A 64 18.37 -2.53 12.30
N TYR A 65 18.11 -2.00 11.12
CA TYR A 65 19.00 -2.01 9.97
C TYR A 65 19.42 -0.59 9.62
N TYR A 66 20.64 -0.44 9.11
CA TYR A 66 21.28 0.83 8.83
C TYR A 66 21.55 0.96 7.33
N ILE A 67 21.24 2.13 6.79
CA ILE A 67 21.41 2.42 5.37
C ILE A 67 22.49 3.49 5.24
N ARG A 68 23.52 3.19 4.45
CA ARG A 68 24.52 4.15 3.99
C ARG A 68 24.30 4.41 2.52
N VAL A 69 24.03 5.66 2.17
CA VAL A 69 23.94 6.14 0.80
C VAL A 69 25.20 6.94 0.51
N ASP A 70 25.82 6.67 -0.62
CA ASP A 70 26.94 7.42 -1.18
C ASP A 70 26.62 7.81 -2.63
N GLY A 71 27.48 8.62 -3.25
CA GLY A 71 27.39 8.93 -4.67
C GLY A 71 28.43 8.17 -5.47
N GLU A 72 28.05 7.68 -6.66
CA GLU A 72 29.01 7.06 -7.57
C GLU A 72 29.99 8.12 -8.11
N SER A 73 31.29 7.87 -7.92
CA SER A 73 32.38 8.77 -8.31
C SER A 73 32.26 10.20 -7.72
N SER A 74 31.82 11.18 -8.52
CA SER A 74 31.66 12.59 -8.10
C SER A 74 30.22 13.08 -8.16
N HIS A 75 29.26 12.20 -8.44
CA HIS A 75 27.85 12.56 -8.50
C HIS A 75 27.34 12.72 -7.08
N THR A 76 26.93 13.94 -6.73
CA THR A 76 26.38 14.27 -5.40
C THR A 76 25.06 15.01 -5.61
N GLY A 77 24.18 14.93 -4.62
CA GLY A 77 22.91 15.64 -4.65
C GLY A 77 21.97 15.19 -3.54
N ASP A 78 20.75 15.70 -3.61
CA ASP A 78 19.69 15.37 -2.67
C ASP A 78 19.04 14.04 -3.03
N PHE A 79 18.51 13.35 -2.02
CA PHE A 79 17.78 12.10 -2.17
C PHE A 79 16.79 11.90 -1.02
N ASP A 80 15.80 11.06 -1.28
CA ASP A 80 14.91 10.49 -0.28
C ASP A 80 15.12 8.98 -0.15
N ILE A 81 14.77 8.42 1.02
CA ILE A 81 14.76 6.97 1.24
C ILE A 81 13.34 6.57 1.62
N ARG A 82 12.77 5.60 0.91
CA ARG A 82 11.52 4.95 1.31
C ARG A 82 11.80 3.50 1.68
N VAL A 83 11.16 3.08 2.77
CA VAL A 83 11.29 1.72 3.30
C VAL A 83 9.90 1.13 3.44
N TYR A 84 9.68 -0.02 2.81
CA TYR A 84 8.43 -0.75 2.83
C TYR A 84 8.68 -2.12 3.46
N GLY A 85 8.07 -2.37 4.60
CA GLY A 85 8.08 -3.70 5.19
C GLY A 85 6.99 -4.60 4.63
N PRO A 86 7.05 -5.91 4.95
CA PRO A 86 5.88 -6.74 4.81
C PRO A 86 4.83 -6.09 5.69
N GLY A 87 3.68 -5.77 5.10
CA GLY A 87 2.54 -5.45 5.92
C GLY A 87 2.18 -6.64 6.82
N PRO A 88 1.30 -6.44 7.81
CA PRO A 88 0.57 -7.59 8.31
C PRO A 88 -0.02 -8.32 7.09
N SER A 89 0.14 -9.63 7.05
CA SER A 89 -0.56 -10.50 6.11
C SER A 89 -1.63 -11.25 6.90
N PRO A 90 -2.66 -11.77 6.23
CA PRO A 90 -3.67 -12.57 6.92
C PRO A 90 -3.04 -13.80 7.58
N GLY A 91 -3.60 -14.20 8.72
CA GLY A 91 -3.23 -15.44 9.40
C GLY A 91 -3.67 -16.71 8.63
N PRO A 92 -3.20 -17.90 9.04
CA PRO A 92 -3.83 -19.14 8.60
C PRO A 92 -5.30 -19.16 9.05
N GLY A 93 -6.18 -19.65 8.18
CA GLY A 93 -7.61 -19.70 8.49
C GLY A 93 -7.91 -20.55 9.73
N ASP A 94 -8.71 -20.01 10.64
CA ASP A 94 -9.08 -20.68 11.88
C ASP A 94 -10.40 -21.49 11.78
N GLY A 95 -11.06 -21.42 10.61
CA GLY A 95 -12.34 -22.07 10.32
C GLY A 95 -13.55 -21.28 10.81
N VAL A 96 -13.36 -20.07 11.33
CA VAL A 96 -14.38 -19.12 11.77
C VAL A 96 -14.37 -17.90 10.85
N VAL A 97 -15.26 -17.92 9.85
CA VAL A 97 -15.40 -16.80 8.90
C VAL A 97 -15.93 -15.53 9.60
N THR A 98 -15.04 -14.57 9.80
CA THR A 98 -15.33 -13.22 10.29
C THR A 98 -15.44 -12.24 9.13
N HIS A 99 -16.36 -11.29 9.25
CA HIS A 99 -16.59 -10.26 8.22
C HIS A 99 -16.18 -8.90 8.78
N ARG A 100 -15.29 -8.19 8.10
CA ARG A 100 -14.76 -6.90 8.52
C ARG A 100 -14.81 -5.87 7.41
N ALA A 101 -15.20 -4.64 7.74
CA ALA A 101 -15.28 -3.55 6.78
C ALA A 101 -14.52 -2.31 7.23
N LEU A 102 -13.87 -1.64 6.28
CA LEU A 102 -13.38 -0.27 6.39
C LEU A 102 -14.17 0.61 5.42
N LEU A 103 -14.91 1.57 5.94
CA LEU A 103 -15.68 2.52 5.13
C LEU A 103 -15.10 3.93 5.32
N VAL A 104 -14.75 4.58 4.23
CA VAL A 104 -14.02 5.85 4.22
C VAL A 104 -14.82 6.89 3.43
N ASP A 105 -15.18 8.00 4.07
CA ASP A 105 -15.74 9.19 3.44
C ASP A 105 -14.80 10.36 3.69
N SER A 106 -14.23 10.95 2.64
CA SER A 106 -13.23 12.02 2.76
C SER A 106 -13.78 13.44 2.60
N TRP A 107 -15.00 13.61 2.08
CA TRP A 107 -15.50 14.92 1.70
C TRP A 107 -16.84 15.30 2.31
N GLY A 108 -17.55 14.37 2.96
CA GLY A 108 -18.70 14.66 3.82
C GLY A 108 -19.81 15.47 3.13
N LEU A 109 -19.94 15.38 1.80
CA LEU A 109 -20.84 16.22 1.01
C LEU A 109 -22.33 15.83 1.16
N SER A 110 -22.62 14.65 1.71
CA SER A 110 -23.88 14.36 2.41
C SER A 110 -23.62 13.19 3.35
N ASN A 111 -24.19 13.29 4.55
CA ASN A 111 -23.93 12.39 5.69
C ASN A 111 -24.56 10.99 5.52
N ASP A 112 -24.51 10.38 4.34
CA ASP A 112 -25.23 9.14 4.06
C ASP A 112 -24.50 8.09 3.20
N ASP A 113 -23.43 8.40 2.50
CA ASP A 113 -22.84 7.44 1.55
C ASP A 113 -22.26 6.19 2.24
N ILE A 114 -21.38 6.36 3.24
CA ILE A 114 -20.84 5.22 3.98
C ILE A 114 -21.79 4.69 5.07
N HIS A 115 -22.69 5.52 5.59
CA HIS A 115 -23.68 5.09 6.58
C HIS A 115 -24.74 4.19 5.97
N GLY A 116 -25.19 4.46 4.74
CA GLY A 116 -26.10 3.58 4.02
C GLY A 116 -25.47 2.20 3.77
N VAL A 117 -24.18 2.16 3.42
CA VAL A 117 -23.43 0.90 3.25
C VAL A 117 -23.30 0.19 4.60
N ARG A 118 -22.91 0.89 5.67
CA ARG A 118 -22.86 0.33 7.02
C ARG A 118 -24.20 -0.29 7.42
N ASP A 119 -25.30 0.44 7.26
CA ASP A 119 -26.62 -0.01 7.67
C ASP A 119 -27.07 -1.22 6.84
N ALA A 120 -26.73 -1.27 5.55
CA ALA A 120 -26.96 -2.44 4.70
C ALA A 120 -26.14 -3.66 5.16
N LEU A 121 -24.87 -3.48 5.54
CA LEU A 121 -24.03 -4.54 6.09
C LEU A 121 -24.56 -5.04 7.45
N LEU A 122 -24.97 -4.12 8.33
CA LEU A 122 -25.57 -4.49 9.63
C LEU A 122 -26.92 -5.18 9.47
N GLY A 123 -27.70 -4.81 8.44
CA GLY A 123 -28.96 -5.46 8.07
C GLY A 123 -28.79 -6.74 7.27
N SER A 124 -27.56 -7.13 6.92
CA SER A 124 -27.32 -8.37 6.17
C SER A 124 -27.72 -9.59 6.99
N ILE A 125 -27.99 -10.69 6.29
CA ILE A 125 -28.31 -11.98 6.90
C ILE A 125 -27.19 -12.35 7.91
N ASP A 126 -27.61 -12.82 9.09
CA ASP A 126 -26.79 -13.28 10.20
C ASP A 126 -26.00 -12.22 11.00
N GLY A 127 -26.08 -10.92 10.66
CA GLY A 127 -25.47 -9.84 11.46
C GLY A 127 -23.94 -9.94 11.63
N ARG A 128 -23.24 -10.65 10.74
CA ARG A 128 -21.80 -10.99 10.86
C ARG A 128 -20.86 -9.78 10.87
N TRP A 129 -21.33 -8.63 10.40
CA TRP A 129 -20.60 -7.38 10.38
C TRP A 129 -20.72 -6.60 11.70
N ALA A 130 -21.62 -6.99 12.60
CA ALA A 130 -21.86 -6.26 13.84
C ALA A 130 -20.59 -6.25 14.71
N GLY A 131 -20.12 -5.05 15.05
CA GLY A 131 -18.89 -4.84 15.84
C GLY A 131 -17.59 -4.86 15.03
N ASN A 132 -17.66 -5.11 13.72
CA ASN A 132 -16.49 -5.30 12.84
C ASN A 132 -16.43 -4.28 11.68
N ILE A 133 -17.08 -3.12 11.84
CA ILE A 133 -17.08 -2.04 10.84
C ILE A 133 -16.32 -0.85 11.42
N THR A 134 -15.28 -0.41 10.72
CA THR A 134 -14.55 0.82 10.99
C THR A 134 -15.04 1.90 10.03
N LEU A 135 -15.39 3.07 10.57
CA LEU A 135 -15.71 4.27 9.80
C LEU A 135 -14.58 5.28 9.93
N ILE A 136 -14.17 5.88 8.81
CA ILE A 136 -13.27 7.03 8.78
C ILE A 136 -13.98 8.15 8.02
N GLU A 137 -14.23 9.26 8.69
CA GLU A 137 -15.14 10.30 8.21
C GLU A 137 -14.47 11.67 8.16
N TYR A 138 -14.63 12.36 7.03
CA TYR A 138 -14.33 13.76 6.81
C TYR A 138 -12.93 14.17 7.33
N LEU A 139 -12.84 14.94 8.42
CA LEU A 139 -11.57 15.35 9.02
C LEU A 139 -10.71 14.17 9.49
N GLY A 140 -11.33 13.02 9.77
CA GLY A 140 -10.66 11.79 10.10
C GLY A 140 -10.01 11.12 8.90
N ALA A 141 -10.51 11.33 7.68
CA ALA A 141 -10.08 10.69 6.44
C ALA A 141 -8.79 11.31 5.88
N THR A 142 -7.73 11.11 6.64
CA THR A 142 -6.35 11.40 6.25
C THR A 142 -5.70 10.20 5.56
N VAL A 143 -4.70 10.43 4.71
CA VAL A 143 -3.89 9.36 4.09
C VAL A 143 -3.37 8.38 5.16
N ALA A 144 -2.86 8.92 6.27
CA ALA A 144 -2.33 8.12 7.38
C ALA A 144 -3.41 7.28 8.09
N SER A 145 -4.61 7.84 8.31
CA SER A 145 -5.71 7.10 8.94
C SER A 145 -6.19 5.93 8.07
N VAL A 146 -6.27 6.13 6.75
CA VAL A 146 -6.69 5.10 5.81
C VAL A 146 -5.65 4.00 5.76
N GLN A 147 -4.36 4.36 5.65
CA GLN A 147 -3.27 3.40 5.72
C GLN A 147 -3.33 2.55 6.99
N SER A 148 -3.55 3.19 8.15
CA SER A 148 -3.70 2.50 9.43
C SER A 148 -4.91 1.57 9.42
N GLY A 149 -6.07 2.05 8.96
CA GLY A 149 -7.31 1.27 8.90
C GLY A 149 -7.18 0.03 8.00
N ILE A 150 -6.50 0.15 6.86
CA ILE A 150 -6.21 -1.00 5.98
C ILE A 150 -5.25 -1.96 6.68
N SER A 151 -4.18 -1.45 7.30
CA SER A 151 -3.24 -2.28 8.05
C SER A 151 -3.92 -3.07 9.17
N ASP A 152 -4.81 -2.42 9.93
CA ASP A 152 -5.59 -3.06 10.99
C ASP A 152 -6.51 -4.14 10.41
N LEU A 153 -7.22 -3.83 9.32
CA LEU A 153 -8.10 -4.76 8.63
C LEU A 153 -7.36 -6.02 8.15
N VAL A 154 -6.17 -5.87 7.54
CA VAL A 154 -5.35 -7.01 7.10
C VAL A 154 -4.87 -7.81 8.31
N SER A 155 -4.37 -7.15 9.35
CA SER A 155 -3.83 -7.82 10.55
C SER A 155 -4.86 -8.60 11.36
N ALA A 156 -6.12 -8.13 11.33
CA ALA A 156 -7.22 -8.75 12.02
C ALA A 156 -7.85 -9.90 11.23
N SER A 157 -7.54 -10.02 9.93
CA SER A 157 -8.13 -11.02 9.05
C SER A 157 -7.23 -12.24 8.87
N ASP A 158 -7.83 -13.37 8.51
CA ASP A 158 -7.12 -14.58 8.11
C ASP A 158 -7.60 -15.09 6.73
N GLN A 159 -7.14 -16.28 6.33
CA GLN A 159 -7.39 -16.84 5.01
C GLN A 159 -8.89 -17.01 4.68
N ASP A 160 -9.73 -17.42 5.64
CA ASP A 160 -11.14 -17.76 5.38
C ASP A 160 -12.13 -16.61 5.65
N ASP A 161 -11.64 -15.51 6.21
CA ASP A 161 -12.36 -14.26 6.45
C ASP A 161 -12.85 -13.54 5.18
N VAL A 162 -13.70 -12.52 5.39
CA VAL A 162 -14.17 -11.60 4.36
C VAL A 162 -13.80 -10.17 4.75
N ALA A 163 -13.04 -9.49 3.89
CA ALA A 163 -12.68 -8.09 4.05
C ALA A 163 -13.33 -7.21 2.97
N LEU A 164 -13.91 -6.09 3.38
CA LEU A 164 -14.47 -5.06 2.51
C LEU A 164 -13.81 -3.70 2.78
N ILE A 165 -13.39 -3.02 1.73
CA ILE A 165 -13.02 -1.60 1.78
C ILE A 165 -13.96 -0.83 0.85
N HIS A 166 -14.55 0.26 1.33
CA HIS A 166 -15.35 1.15 0.51
C HIS A 166 -14.90 2.60 0.69
N PHE A 167 -14.50 3.24 -0.39
CA PHE A 167 -14.20 4.66 -0.46
C PHE A 167 -15.34 5.43 -1.10
N THR A 168 -15.71 6.55 -0.50
CA THR A 168 -16.58 7.59 -1.07
C THR A 168 -15.81 8.90 -1.01
N SER A 169 -15.28 9.32 -2.15
CA SER A 169 -14.29 10.39 -2.19
C SER A 169 -14.30 11.05 -3.56
N PRO A 170 -14.00 12.35 -3.69
CA PRO A 170 -13.60 12.88 -4.98
C PRO A 170 -12.31 12.21 -5.42
N GLY A 171 -12.17 12.07 -6.72
CA GLY A 171 -10.94 11.71 -7.36
C GLY A 171 -10.17 12.98 -7.72
N LEU A 172 -8.88 12.96 -7.46
CA LEU A 172 -7.95 13.98 -7.90
C LEU A 172 -7.13 13.42 -9.07
N GLN A 173 -6.60 14.32 -9.90
CA GLN A 173 -5.62 13.97 -10.94
C GLN A 173 -4.44 14.90 -10.70
N ILE A 174 -3.30 14.34 -10.32
CA ILE A 174 -2.08 15.10 -10.15
C ILE A 174 -1.19 14.73 -11.33
N GLY A 175 -0.88 15.72 -12.17
CA GLY A 175 -0.28 15.44 -13.48
C GLY A 175 1.09 14.77 -13.39
N LEU A 176 1.41 13.98 -14.42
CA LEU A 176 2.70 13.39 -14.77
C LEU A 176 3.69 13.19 -13.61
N ASP A 177 3.55 12.04 -12.97
CA ASP A 177 4.57 11.40 -12.14
C ASP A 177 5.53 10.63 -13.09
N GLY A 178 6.83 10.64 -12.78
CA GLY A 178 7.88 10.02 -13.61
C GLY A 178 8.18 8.56 -13.29
N VAL A 179 7.37 7.93 -12.44
CA VAL A 179 7.57 6.58 -11.88
C VAL A 179 6.63 5.62 -12.60
N PRO A 180 7.15 4.79 -13.52
CA PRO A 180 6.31 3.87 -14.26
C PRO A 180 6.09 2.62 -13.42
N LEU A 181 4.85 2.30 -13.07
CA LEU A 181 4.52 0.90 -12.81
C LEU A 181 3.24 0.37 -13.44
N ASP A 182 2.31 1.21 -13.92
CA ASP A 182 1.07 0.70 -14.50
C ASP A 182 0.50 1.47 -15.71
N GLU A 183 0.73 2.78 -15.89
CA GLU A 183 -0.04 3.51 -16.92
C GLU A 183 0.76 3.97 -18.18
N PRO A 184 0.24 3.77 -19.42
CA PRO A 184 0.86 4.26 -20.66
C PRO A 184 0.81 5.78 -20.89
N ASP A 185 -0.08 6.49 -20.21
CA ASP A 185 -0.30 7.94 -20.34
C ASP A 185 0.30 8.76 -19.18
N ALA A 186 0.81 8.09 -18.15
CA ALA A 186 1.53 8.65 -17.01
C ALA A 186 0.70 9.60 -16.12
N ASP A 187 -0.62 9.42 -16.05
CA ASP A 187 -1.52 10.24 -15.23
C ASP A 187 -2.02 9.47 -13.99
N ASP A 188 -1.31 9.57 -12.86
CA ASP A 188 -1.73 8.91 -11.61
C ASP A 188 -3.14 9.31 -11.16
N GLY A 189 -4.00 8.31 -10.96
CA GLY A 189 -5.30 8.51 -10.34
C GLY A 189 -5.20 8.56 -8.82
N GLU A 190 -5.91 9.51 -8.21
CA GLU A 190 -5.88 9.67 -6.75
C GLU A 190 -7.25 9.63 -6.10
N ILE A 191 -7.36 8.89 -4.99
CA ILE A 191 -8.48 9.03 -4.05
C ILE A 191 -8.19 10.22 -3.13
N GLY A 192 -8.97 11.29 -3.26
CA GLY A 192 -8.77 12.53 -2.50
C GLY A 192 -9.07 12.39 -1.00
N MET A 193 -8.05 12.58 -0.16
CA MET A 193 -8.17 12.65 1.29
C MET A 193 -8.21 14.10 1.78
N ILE A 194 -8.48 14.31 3.08
CA ILE A 194 -8.52 15.67 3.64
C ILE A 194 -7.14 16.36 3.62
N ASP A 195 -6.06 15.58 3.64
CA ASP A 195 -4.67 16.04 3.75
C ASP A 195 -3.80 15.68 2.53
N GLY A 196 -4.39 15.20 1.43
CA GLY A 196 -3.66 14.82 0.22
C GLY A 196 -4.47 13.89 -0.68
N GLY A 197 -3.79 13.11 -1.52
CA GLY A 197 -4.39 12.02 -2.29
C GLY A 197 -3.72 10.69 -1.99
N ILE A 198 -4.49 9.60 -2.10
CA ILE A 198 -3.94 8.24 -2.13
C ILE A 198 -3.85 7.86 -3.61
N ARG A 199 -2.63 7.83 -4.13
CA ARG A 199 -2.33 7.35 -5.47
C ARG A 199 -2.63 5.86 -5.60
N ASP A 200 -2.92 5.44 -6.81
CA ASP A 200 -3.21 4.06 -7.16
C ASP A 200 -2.10 3.09 -6.80
N ASP A 201 -0.85 3.43 -7.13
CA ASP A 201 0.36 2.69 -6.75
C ASP A 201 0.42 2.43 -5.23
N LEU A 202 0.14 3.47 -4.47
CA LEU A 202 0.22 3.48 -3.02
C LEU A 202 -0.90 2.64 -2.41
N LEU A 203 -2.15 2.81 -2.86
CA LEU A 203 -3.25 1.97 -2.39
C LEU A 203 -3.05 0.52 -2.80
N GLY A 204 -2.59 0.26 -4.03
CA GLY A 204 -2.23 -1.06 -4.55
C GLY A 204 -1.22 -1.76 -3.63
N SER A 205 -0.19 -1.04 -3.19
CA SER A 205 0.79 -1.54 -2.22
C SER A 205 0.19 -1.87 -0.84
N TRP A 206 -0.89 -1.20 -0.44
CA TRP A 206 -1.57 -1.45 0.82
C TRP A 206 -2.53 -2.63 0.73
N VAL A 207 -3.29 -2.75 -0.35
CA VAL A 207 -4.30 -3.81 -0.52
C VAL A 207 -3.71 -5.12 -1.04
N SER A 208 -2.55 -5.10 -1.72
CA SER A 208 -1.81 -6.32 -2.09
C SER A 208 -1.43 -7.16 -0.87
N ARG A 209 -1.42 -6.58 0.33
CA ARG A 209 -1.20 -7.28 1.60
C ARG A 209 -2.26 -8.35 1.90
N PHE A 210 -3.49 -8.21 1.40
CA PHE A 210 -4.50 -9.27 1.48
C PHE A 210 -4.13 -10.49 0.63
N ALA A 211 -3.31 -10.31 -0.41
CA ALA A 211 -2.80 -11.35 -1.29
C ALA A 211 -1.39 -11.83 -0.90
N ALA A 212 -0.73 -11.15 0.04
CA ALA A 212 0.65 -11.41 0.40
C ALA A 212 0.78 -12.53 1.44
N GLY A 213 1.97 -13.12 1.51
CA GLY A 213 2.31 -14.14 2.50
C GLY A 213 1.79 -15.54 2.17
N PRO A 214 1.99 -16.51 3.07
CA PRO A 214 1.61 -17.91 2.85
C PRO A 214 0.09 -18.15 2.94
N TYR A 215 -0.67 -17.18 3.43
CA TYR A 215 -2.12 -17.29 3.68
C TYR A 215 -2.87 -16.11 3.03
N PRO A 216 -2.88 -16.01 1.69
CA PRO A 216 -3.66 -14.98 1.02
C PRO A 216 -5.15 -15.13 1.37
N MET A 217 -5.85 -14.02 1.60
CA MET A 217 -7.30 -14.04 1.80
C MET A 217 -7.99 -14.59 0.56
N GLU A 218 -8.98 -15.45 0.77
CA GLU A 218 -9.82 -15.93 -0.33
C GLU A 218 -10.79 -14.87 -0.85
N ARG A 219 -11.20 -13.91 0.01
CA ARG A 219 -12.33 -13.00 -0.24
C ARG A 219 -12.02 -11.58 0.22
N PHE A 220 -11.62 -10.74 -0.72
CA PHE A 220 -11.36 -9.32 -0.52
C PHE A 220 -12.13 -8.50 -1.55
N VAL A 221 -12.89 -7.50 -1.08
CA VAL A 221 -13.66 -6.58 -1.93
C VAL A 221 -13.18 -5.17 -1.69
N LEU A 222 -12.82 -4.48 -2.79
CA LEU A 222 -12.53 -3.06 -2.78
C LEU A 222 -13.60 -2.35 -3.63
N ILE A 223 -14.20 -1.30 -3.09
CA ILE A 223 -15.14 -0.45 -3.80
C ILE A 223 -14.59 0.96 -3.74
N VAL A 224 -14.37 1.56 -4.90
CA VAL A 224 -13.92 2.95 -5.02
C VAL A 224 -15.01 3.73 -5.72
N ASN A 225 -15.84 4.42 -4.93
CA ASN A 225 -16.83 5.36 -5.42
C ASN A 225 -16.18 6.75 -5.53
N SER A 226 -15.47 6.96 -6.63
CA SER A 226 -14.73 8.19 -6.95
C SER A 226 -14.86 8.52 -8.43
N ASN A 227 -14.88 9.82 -8.75
CA ASN A 227 -14.90 10.30 -10.14
C ASN A 227 -13.53 10.23 -10.84
N ASN A 228 -12.45 10.01 -10.08
CA ASN A 228 -11.13 9.65 -10.60
C ASN A 228 -10.52 8.56 -9.72
N SER A 229 -10.78 7.31 -10.06
CA SER A 229 -10.22 6.17 -9.36
C SER A 229 -8.89 5.71 -9.98
N GLY A 230 -8.33 6.37 -10.99
CA GLY A 230 -7.17 5.83 -11.72
C GLY A 230 -7.44 4.47 -12.40
N GLU A 231 -6.41 3.90 -13.02
CA GLU A 231 -6.39 2.53 -13.53
C GLU A 231 -5.86 1.55 -12.47
N PHE A 232 -6.46 1.51 -11.27
CA PHE A 232 -6.23 0.45 -10.25
C PHE A 232 -6.20 -0.98 -10.83
N ILE A 233 -6.79 -1.17 -12.00
CA ILE A 233 -6.69 -2.36 -12.83
C ILE A 233 -6.18 -1.93 -14.22
N ASP A 234 -4.87 -1.91 -14.45
CA ASP A 234 -4.40 -2.14 -15.81
C ASP A 234 -4.88 -3.56 -16.16
N GLY A 235 -5.66 -3.68 -17.24
CA GLY A 235 -6.06 -4.98 -17.80
C GLY A 235 -4.88 -5.88 -18.19
N ARG A 236 -3.63 -5.44 -18.01
CA ARG A 236 -2.44 -6.28 -18.00
C ARG A 236 -2.23 -6.91 -16.64
N ALA A 237 -2.55 -8.19 -16.57
CA ALA A 237 -2.05 -9.07 -15.54
C ALA A 237 -0.57 -8.79 -15.25
N ASP A 238 -0.27 -8.51 -13.98
CA ASP A 238 1.08 -8.56 -13.43
C ASP A 238 1.83 -9.77 -14.01
N PRO A 239 3.00 -9.59 -14.66
CA PRO A 239 3.80 -10.71 -15.15
C PRO A 239 4.25 -11.66 -14.03
N ALA A 240 4.14 -11.27 -12.75
CA ALA A 240 4.37 -12.11 -11.58
C ALA A 240 3.13 -12.88 -11.06
N GLY A 241 1.97 -12.77 -11.72
CA GLY A 241 0.93 -13.82 -11.68
C GLY A 241 0.27 -14.11 -10.34
N THR A 242 0.09 -13.12 -9.46
CA THR A 242 -0.62 -13.31 -8.17
C THR A 242 -1.64 -12.22 -7.87
N VAL A 243 -2.62 -12.03 -8.77
CA VAL A 243 -3.85 -11.32 -8.41
C VAL A 243 -4.85 -12.34 -7.84
N PRO A 244 -5.38 -12.16 -6.62
CA PRO A 244 -6.39 -13.06 -6.05
C PRO A 244 -7.60 -13.19 -6.99
N SER A 245 -8.13 -14.40 -7.11
CA SER A 245 -9.19 -14.78 -8.05
C SER A 245 -10.56 -14.11 -7.80
N HIS A 246 -10.72 -13.25 -6.79
CA HIS A 246 -12.00 -12.64 -6.43
C HIS A 246 -11.89 -11.20 -5.92
N VAL A 247 -11.19 -10.30 -6.63
CA VAL A 247 -11.35 -8.85 -6.42
C VAL A 247 -12.53 -8.38 -7.29
N ILE A 248 -13.69 -8.09 -6.68
CA ILE A 248 -14.81 -7.45 -7.38
C ILE A 248 -14.67 -5.94 -7.18
N LEU A 249 -14.15 -5.25 -8.18
CA LEU A 249 -14.11 -3.79 -8.23
C LEU A 249 -15.38 -3.29 -8.92
N ALA A 250 -16.26 -2.62 -8.17
CA ALA A 250 -17.44 -1.96 -8.71
C ALA A 250 -17.19 -0.45 -8.78
N LYS A 251 -17.04 0.09 -10.00
CA LYS A 251 -16.99 1.54 -10.27
C LYS A 251 -18.41 2.09 -10.35
N GLY A 252 -18.77 2.99 -9.44
CA GLY A 252 -19.98 3.81 -9.55
C GLY A 252 -19.64 5.15 -10.20
N GLU A 253 -20.03 5.38 -11.46
CA GLU A 253 -19.95 6.74 -12.04
C GLU A 253 -21.21 7.52 -11.69
N PHE A 254 -21.08 8.51 -10.80
CA PHE A 254 -22.13 9.51 -10.59
C PHE A 254 -21.99 10.60 -11.67
N ARG A 255 -22.92 10.64 -12.62
CA ARG A 255 -23.10 11.79 -13.50
C ARG A 255 -24.09 12.74 -12.82
N PRO A 256 -23.76 14.04 -12.68
CA PRO A 256 -24.68 15.03 -12.10
C PRO A 256 -25.98 15.18 -12.90
#